data_AF-A0A1X7HK86-F1
#
_entry.id   AF-A0A1X7HK86-F1
#
_cell.length_a   1.000
_cell.length_b   1.000
_cell.length_c   1.000
_cell.angle_alpha   90.00
_cell.angle_beta   90.00
_cell.angle_gamma   90.00
#
_symmetry.space_group_name_H-M   'P 1'
#
loop_
_entity.id
_entity.type
_entity.pdbx_description
1 polymer ?
#
loop_
_entity_poly.entity_id
_entity_poly.type
_entity_poly.pdbx_seq_one_letter_code
_entity_poly.pdbx_strand_id
1 'polypeptide(L)'
;MGLLYSICFLIGNFSGIGRMVYFLIGIKNRKNRDKKIDCLAIVPLVWLQLSPAVVLFFIFQSQYSWVQHVLIIIASFVVGFKWTDSWVQTVGEFEKVILGEQEIKRTGKKSVEQYWRNFLGSIVKYFHEIYERMFPYKVWLRNFKSFLPREQDDKTVQILQELSLEIGVSNVILCVYPSGNTGGYAILKPRFRKGLSFVLISSFASEELSFDELRALIAHELMHIRNKDYRSNNSLFSLGTIYGFLFGTMLYASLIDLFRKLFPLFALVLLIALPLLLIAFIIIFLYFLCSKHGYWFQIRELRADRKSCKLSGNMREGMLKLLERLKVEEAAENSNTLWFQKYYSRYNSWHSHPSIEYRIKKIQDYKEWSYKDYFKHFFQTIKWAIIGKGWSGS
;
A
#
# COMPACT_ATOMS: atom_id res chain seq x y z
N MET A 1 11.42 -7.81 3.72
CA MET A 1 10.90 -8.61 2.58
C MET A 1 10.89 -7.87 1.26
N GLY A 2 10.54 -6.57 1.15
CA GLY A 2 10.63 -5.84 -0.14
C GLY A 2 12.02 -5.88 -0.77
N LEU A 3 13.04 -5.60 0.05
CA LEU A 3 14.44 -5.81 -0.32
C LEU A 3 14.72 -7.23 -0.82
N LEU A 4 14.11 -8.25 -0.22
CA LEU A 4 14.27 -9.64 -0.63
C LEU A 4 13.64 -9.89 -2.01
N TYR A 5 12.48 -9.28 -2.31
CA TYR A 5 11.87 -9.35 -3.64
C TYR A 5 12.77 -8.72 -4.71
N SER A 6 13.30 -7.53 -4.42
CA SER A 6 14.25 -6.84 -5.29
C SER A 6 15.49 -7.69 -5.55
N ILE A 7 16.06 -8.29 -4.50
CA ILE A 7 17.20 -9.19 -4.60
C ILE A 7 16.85 -10.41 -5.44
N CYS A 8 15.72 -11.07 -5.19
CA CYS A 8 15.29 -12.22 -5.97
C CYS A 8 15.08 -11.91 -7.46
N PHE A 9 14.53 -10.73 -7.78
CA PHE A 9 14.46 -10.26 -9.16
C PHE A 9 15.84 -10.00 -9.75
N LEU A 10 16.75 -9.34 -9.02
CA LEU A 10 18.11 -9.09 -9.49
C LEU A 10 18.89 -10.39 -9.70
N ILE A 11 18.67 -11.42 -8.88
CA ILE A 11 19.23 -12.76 -9.05
C ILE A 11 18.62 -13.44 -10.29
N GLY A 12 17.31 -13.35 -10.49
CA GLY A 12 16.69 -13.84 -11.72
C GLY A 12 17.19 -13.10 -12.97
N ASN A 13 17.47 -11.80 -12.82
CA ASN A 13 17.94 -10.89 -13.88
C ASN A 13 19.49 -10.83 -13.98
N PHE A 14 20.17 -11.81 -13.42
CA PHE A 14 21.61 -11.75 -13.19
C PHE A 14 22.42 -11.66 -14.50
N SER A 15 22.07 -12.44 -15.51
CA SER A 15 22.75 -12.40 -16.81
C SER A 15 22.54 -11.07 -17.53
N GLY A 16 21.37 -10.45 -17.40
CA GLY A 16 21.11 -9.12 -17.96
C GLY A 16 21.99 -8.04 -17.32
N ILE A 17 22.16 -8.08 -16.00
CA ILE A 17 23.05 -7.16 -15.26
C ILE A 17 24.51 -7.38 -15.68
N GLY A 18 24.96 -8.63 -15.76
CA GLY A 18 26.33 -8.96 -16.20
C GLY A 18 26.63 -8.41 -17.60
N ARG A 19 25.69 -8.56 -18.54
CA ARG A 19 25.80 -7.98 -19.89
C ARG A 19 25.84 -6.45 -19.87
N MET A 20 25.02 -5.82 -19.04
CA MET A 20 25.02 -4.36 -18.91
C MET A 20 26.36 -3.84 -18.38
N VAL A 21 26.92 -4.46 -17.34
CA VAL A 21 28.25 -4.09 -16.82
C VAL A 21 29.32 -4.25 -17.90
N TYR A 22 29.26 -5.37 -18.64
CA TYR A 22 30.17 -5.63 -19.74
C TYR A 22 30.09 -4.56 -20.84
N PHE A 23 28.87 -4.21 -21.25
CA PHE A 23 28.60 -3.12 -22.20
C PHE A 23 29.16 -1.77 -21.72
N LEU A 24 28.95 -1.42 -20.45
CA LEU A 24 29.47 -0.18 -19.84
C LEU A 24 31.01 -0.13 -19.84
N ILE A 25 31.66 -1.27 -19.58
CA ILE A 25 33.12 -1.38 -19.66
C ILE A 25 33.59 -1.17 -21.11
N GLY A 26 32.90 -1.77 -22.09
CA GLY A 26 33.15 -1.55 -23.51
C GLY A 26 33.06 -0.07 -23.90
N ILE A 27 32.00 0.62 -23.47
CA ILE A 27 31.85 2.06 -23.68
C ILE A 27 32.99 2.85 -23.03
N LYS A 28 33.32 2.58 -21.76
CA LYS A 28 34.37 3.30 -21.04
C LYS A 28 35.72 3.18 -21.75
N ASN A 29 36.06 1.97 -22.21
CA ASN A 29 37.30 1.72 -22.95
C ASN A 29 37.34 2.46 -24.29
N ARG A 30 36.19 2.69 -24.92
CA ARG A 30 36.06 3.43 -26.18
C ARG A 30 36.03 4.94 -26.00
N LYS A 31 35.47 5.46 -24.90
CA LYS A 31 35.50 6.90 -24.55
C LYS A 31 36.94 7.43 -24.45
N ASN A 32 37.88 6.57 -24.05
CA ASN A 32 39.32 6.89 -24.05
C ASN A 32 39.93 6.98 -25.46
N ARG A 33 39.24 6.49 -26.51
CA ARG A 33 39.66 6.54 -27.92
C ARG A 33 38.87 7.54 -28.75
N ASP A 34 37.57 7.70 -28.49
CA ASP A 34 36.66 8.58 -29.23
C ASP A 34 35.84 9.46 -28.27
N LYS A 35 35.93 10.78 -28.45
CA LYS A 35 35.32 11.80 -27.56
C LYS A 35 33.80 11.96 -27.67
N LYS A 36 33.11 11.20 -28.54
CA LYS A 36 31.70 11.44 -28.91
C LYS A 36 30.68 10.45 -28.33
N ILE A 37 30.98 9.74 -27.25
CA ILE A 37 29.97 8.89 -26.59
C ILE A 37 29.13 9.72 -25.63
N ASP A 38 27.85 9.85 -25.96
CA ASP A 38 26.89 10.62 -25.19
C ASP A 38 26.49 9.86 -23.90
N CYS A 39 27.10 10.24 -22.77
CA CYS A 39 26.85 9.61 -21.47
C CYS A 39 25.38 9.69 -21.05
N LEU A 40 24.60 10.61 -21.62
CA LEU A 40 23.17 10.75 -21.36
C LEU A 40 22.35 9.54 -21.84
N ALA A 41 22.81 8.78 -22.85
CA ALA A 41 22.12 7.57 -23.32
C ALA A 41 22.30 6.36 -22.37
N ILE A 42 23.32 6.40 -21.51
CA ILE A 42 23.66 5.30 -20.60
C ILE A 42 22.75 5.28 -19.36
N VAL A 43 22.40 6.46 -18.86
CA VAL A 43 21.58 6.60 -17.64
C VAL A 43 20.19 5.95 -17.80
N PRO A 44 19.44 6.18 -18.90
CA PRO A 44 18.18 5.49 -19.15
C PRO A 44 18.32 3.97 -19.23
N LEU A 45 19.41 3.46 -19.82
CA LEU A 45 19.67 2.02 -19.96
C LEU A 45 19.86 1.34 -18.59
N VAL A 46 20.68 1.97 -17.73
CA VAL A 46 20.90 1.49 -16.36
C VAL A 46 19.61 1.58 -15.54
N TRP A 47 18.88 2.69 -15.69
CA TRP A 47 17.61 2.86 -15.00
C TRP A 47 16.58 1.83 -15.44
N LEU A 48 16.48 1.53 -16.73
CA LEU A 48 15.54 0.53 -17.24
C LEU A 48 15.76 -0.84 -16.61
N GLN A 49 17.03 -1.21 -16.44
CA GLN A 49 17.42 -2.51 -15.90
C GLN A 49 17.16 -2.63 -14.39
N LEU A 50 17.31 -1.53 -13.65
CA LEU A 50 17.14 -1.51 -12.19
C LEU A 50 15.73 -1.14 -11.73
N SER A 51 14.95 -0.45 -12.58
CA SER A 51 13.62 0.03 -12.22
C SER A 51 12.65 -1.05 -11.71
N PRO A 52 12.61 -2.29 -12.24
CA PRO A 52 11.69 -3.30 -11.71
C PRO A 52 12.11 -3.78 -10.31
N ALA A 53 13.42 -3.82 -10.03
CA ALA A 53 13.94 -4.15 -8.70
C ALA A 53 13.57 -3.05 -7.68
N VAL A 54 13.65 -1.79 -8.07
CA VAL A 54 13.24 -0.64 -7.24
C VAL A 54 11.73 -0.69 -6.98
N VAL A 55 10.91 -1.00 -7.99
CA VAL A 55 9.46 -1.17 -7.80
C VAL A 55 9.14 -2.31 -6.84
N LEU A 56 9.81 -3.46 -6.96
CA LEU A 56 9.64 -4.60 -6.04
C LEU A 56 10.03 -4.28 -4.59
N PHE A 57 10.94 -3.33 -4.37
CA PHE A 57 11.33 -2.89 -3.03
C PHE A 57 10.13 -2.30 -2.29
N PHE A 58 9.33 -1.49 -2.99
CA PHE A 58 8.16 -0.81 -2.44
C PHE A 58 6.90 -1.68 -2.36
N ILE A 59 6.90 -2.89 -2.95
CA ILE A 59 5.77 -3.83 -2.93
C ILE A 59 5.62 -4.56 -1.57
N PHE A 60 6.56 -4.38 -0.64
CA PHE A 60 6.47 -5.00 0.69
C PHE A 60 5.21 -4.60 1.45
N GLN A 61 4.50 -5.60 1.95
CA GLN A 61 3.43 -5.44 2.93
C GLN A 61 3.71 -6.35 4.12
N SER A 62 3.65 -5.81 5.34
CA SER A 62 3.85 -6.58 6.59
C SER A 62 2.71 -7.56 6.90
N GLN A 63 1.62 -7.48 6.13
CA GLN A 63 0.36 -8.18 6.37
C GLN A 63 0.20 -9.44 5.51
N TYR A 64 1.13 -9.67 4.58
CA TYR A 64 1.12 -10.88 3.78
C TYR A 64 1.45 -12.09 4.65
N SER A 65 0.76 -13.19 4.37
CA SER A 65 1.13 -14.48 4.94
C SER A 65 2.50 -14.90 4.42
N TRP A 66 3.19 -15.77 5.16
CA TRP A 66 4.47 -16.32 4.73
C TRP A 66 4.38 -17.00 3.36
N VAL A 67 3.25 -17.66 3.05
CA VAL A 67 3.00 -18.29 1.73
C VAL A 67 2.99 -17.24 0.61
N GLN A 68 2.37 -16.08 0.85
CA GLN A 68 2.31 -15.00 -0.13
C GLN A 68 3.68 -14.37 -0.37
N HIS A 69 4.48 -14.22 0.69
CA HIS A 69 5.88 -13.80 0.56
C HIS A 69 6.67 -14.78 -0.33
N VAL A 70 6.51 -16.09 -0.14
CA VAL A 70 7.17 -17.13 -0.95
C VAL A 70 6.73 -17.05 -2.42
N LEU A 71 5.42 -16.91 -2.68
CA LEU A 71 4.92 -16.78 -4.06
C LEU A 71 5.45 -15.54 -4.76
N ILE A 72 5.51 -14.39 -4.07
CA ILE A 72 6.07 -13.15 -4.61
C ILE A 72 7.57 -13.31 -4.89
N ILE A 73 8.31 -14.00 -4.02
CA ILE A 73 9.73 -14.31 -4.24
C ILE A 73 9.92 -15.14 -5.52
N ILE A 74 9.15 -16.23 -5.68
CA ILE A 74 9.23 -17.11 -6.87
C ILE A 74 8.86 -16.32 -8.12
N ALA A 75 7.77 -15.56 -8.08
CA ALA A 75 7.36 -14.71 -9.20
C ALA A 75 8.42 -13.67 -9.56
N SER A 76 9.03 -13.02 -8.56
CA SER A 76 10.09 -12.02 -8.79
C SER A 76 11.29 -12.64 -9.48
N PHE A 77 11.67 -13.86 -9.08
CA PHE A 77 12.75 -14.62 -9.70
C PHE A 77 12.45 -15.01 -11.17
N VAL A 78 11.25 -15.55 -11.43
CA VAL A 78 10.81 -15.93 -12.79
C VAL A 78 10.72 -14.72 -13.72
N VAL A 79 10.17 -13.61 -13.22
CA VAL A 79 10.11 -12.35 -13.97
C VAL A 79 11.51 -11.83 -14.25
N GLY A 80 12.44 -11.90 -13.28
CA GLY A 80 13.84 -11.56 -13.49
C GLY A 80 14.48 -12.36 -14.64
N PHE A 81 14.21 -13.67 -14.71
CA PHE A 81 14.72 -14.54 -15.78
C PHE A 81 14.18 -14.12 -17.16
N LYS A 82 12.87 -13.95 -17.30
CA LYS A 82 12.27 -13.50 -18.55
C LYS A 82 12.75 -12.11 -18.96
N TRP A 83 12.92 -11.22 -17.99
CA TRP A 83 13.45 -9.88 -18.21
C TRP A 83 14.88 -9.93 -18.76
N THR A 84 15.71 -10.83 -18.23
CA THR A 84 17.05 -11.08 -18.75
C THR A 84 17.03 -11.47 -20.22
N ASP A 85 16.16 -12.36 -20.67
CA ASP A 85 16.13 -12.78 -22.08
C ASP A 85 15.78 -11.62 -23.03
N SER A 86 14.76 -10.83 -22.68
CA SER A 86 14.40 -9.62 -23.43
C SER A 86 15.54 -8.59 -23.43
N TRP A 87 16.23 -8.45 -22.29
CA TRP A 87 17.33 -7.49 -22.15
C TRP A 87 18.57 -7.90 -22.91
N VAL A 88 18.96 -9.18 -22.84
CA VAL A 88 20.07 -9.76 -23.59
C VAL A 88 19.87 -9.47 -25.09
N GLN A 89 18.69 -9.71 -25.64
CA GLN A 89 18.40 -9.38 -27.03
C GLN A 89 18.50 -7.87 -27.32
N THR A 90 17.91 -7.03 -26.47
CA THR A 90 17.88 -5.57 -26.65
C THR A 90 19.29 -4.97 -26.60
N VAL A 91 20.10 -5.35 -25.60
CA VAL A 91 21.50 -4.94 -25.49
C VAL A 91 22.32 -5.47 -26.67
N GLY A 92 22.04 -6.68 -27.16
CA GLY A 92 22.74 -7.22 -28.33
C GLY A 92 22.50 -6.40 -29.60
N GLU A 93 21.27 -5.99 -29.87
CA GLU A 93 20.96 -5.09 -31.00
C GLU A 93 21.57 -3.70 -30.81
N PHE A 94 21.53 -3.17 -29.58
CA PHE A 94 22.15 -1.89 -29.25
C PHE A 94 23.68 -1.92 -29.37
N GLU A 95 24.31 -3.02 -28.94
CA GLU A 95 25.74 -3.29 -29.10
C GLU A 95 26.11 -3.36 -30.58
N LYS A 96 25.31 -4.00 -31.44
CA LYS A 96 25.57 -4.01 -32.89
C LYS A 96 25.55 -2.60 -33.48
N VAL A 97 24.56 -1.79 -33.09
CA VAL A 97 24.42 -0.41 -33.58
C VAL A 97 25.55 0.49 -33.08
N ILE A 98 25.98 0.35 -31.82
CA ILE A 98 26.98 1.24 -31.23
C ILE A 98 28.41 0.76 -31.48
N LEU A 99 28.69 -0.54 -31.32
CA LEU A 99 30.03 -1.11 -31.33
C LEU A 99 30.44 -1.71 -32.69
N GLY A 100 29.50 -2.12 -33.54
CA GLY A 100 29.77 -2.79 -34.82
C GLY A 100 30.08 -4.29 -34.67
N GLU A 101 29.76 -5.10 -35.70
CA GLU A 101 29.73 -6.57 -35.61
C GLU A 101 31.08 -7.27 -35.36
N GLN A 102 32.22 -6.65 -35.71
CA GLN A 102 33.52 -7.33 -35.70
C GLN A 102 34.19 -7.43 -34.31
N GLU A 103 33.90 -6.56 -33.35
CA GLU A 103 34.56 -6.57 -32.03
C GLU A 103 33.95 -7.54 -31.01
N ILE A 104 32.71 -8.00 -31.23
CA ILE A 104 31.95 -8.87 -30.32
C ILE A 104 32.65 -10.23 -30.11
N LYS A 105 33.44 -10.71 -31.09
CA LYS A 105 34.12 -12.01 -31.02
C LYS A 105 35.36 -12.04 -30.12
N ARG A 106 35.92 -10.89 -29.73
CA ARG A 106 37.27 -10.85 -29.11
C ARG A 106 37.30 -10.91 -27.59
N THR A 107 36.14 -10.86 -26.93
CA THR A 107 36.07 -10.68 -25.48
C THR A 107 35.38 -11.88 -24.83
N GLY A 108 36.22 -12.73 -24.23
CA GLY A 108 35.89 -14.10 -23.88
C GLY A 108 34.85 -14.26 -22.76
N LYS A 109 33.88 -15.15 -23.01
CA LYS A 109 32.83 -15.61 -22.08
C LYS A 109 33.32 -16.23 -20.76
N LYS A 110 34.58 -16.65 -20.64
CA LYS A 110 35.05 -17.54 -19.56
C LYS A 110 35.49 -16.85 -18.25
N SER A 111 35.89 -15.57 -18.24
CA SER A 111 36.38 -14.94 -16.99
C SER A 111 35.28 -14.46 -16.05
N VAL A 112 34.08 -14.24 -16.61
CA VAL A 112 32.93 -13.67 -15.89
C VAL A 112 32.36 -14.70 -14.91
N GLU A 113 32.14 -15.96 -15.33
CA GLU A 113 31.58 -17.01 -14.47
C GLU A 113 32.40 -17.27 -13.18
N GLN A 114 33.73 -17.19 -13.26
CA GLN A 114 34.60 -17.53 -12.13
C GLN A 114 34.68 -16.41 -11.08
N TYR A 115 34.68 -15.14 -11.53
CA TYR A 115 34.56 -13.99 -10.62
C TYR A 115 33.24 -14.02 -9.85
N TRP A 116 32.16 -14.48 -10.51
CA TRP A 116 30.81 -14.49 -9.95
C TRP A 116 30.53 -15.60 -8.93
N ARG A 117 31.11 -16.80 -9.08
CA ARG A 117 30.98 -17.87 -8.06
C ARG A 117 31.51 -17.42 -6.70
N ASN A 118 32.58 -16.63 -6.69
CA ASN A 118 33.19 -16.13 -5.45
C ASN A 118 32.35 -15.02 -4.80
N PHE A 119 31.71 -14.17 -5.59
CA PHE A 119 30.86 -13.09 -5.07
C PHE A 119 29.54 -13.60 -4.45
N LEU A 120 28.92 -14.62 -5.05
CA LEU A 120 27.69 -15.25 -4.53
C LEU A 120 27.91 -15.91 -3.16
N GLY A 121 29.06 -16.56 -2.94
CA GLY A 121 29.40 -17.16 -1.65
C GLY A 121 29.47 -16.13 -0.51
N SER A 122 30.02 -14.95 -0.78
CA SER A 122 30.14 -13.87 0.21
C SER A 122 28.80 -13.23 0.58
N ILE A 123 27.89 -13.08 -0.39
CA ILE A 123 26.55 -12.51 -0.13
C ILE A 123 25.70 -13.44 0.73
N VAL A 124 25.71 -14.75 0.46
CA VAL A 124 24.94 -15.72 1.24
C VAL A 124 25.37 -15.72 2.71
N LYS A 125 26.67 -15.60 2.97
CA LYS A 125 27.23 -15.53 4.33
C LYS A 125 26.77 -14.28 5.08
N TYR A 126 26.75 -13.13 4.42
CA TYR A 126 26.30 -11.86 4.99
C TYR A 126 24.81 -11.84 5.36
N PHE A 127 23.95 -12.42 4.52
CA PHE A 127 22.51 -12.50 4.82
C PHE A 127 22.20 -13.46 5.97
N HIS A 128 23.00 -14.52 6.13
CA HIS A 128 22.88 -15.42 7.28
C HIS A 128 23.18 -14.69 8.61
N GLU A 129 24.24 -13.87 8.66
CA GLU A 129 24.58 -13.08 9.85
C GLU A 129 23.54 -12.00 10.20
N ILE A 130 22.93 -11.33 9.20
CA ILE A 130 21.86 -10.35 9.43
C ILE A 130 20.60 -11.02 9.97
N TYR A 131 20.25 -12.18 9.42
CA TYR A 131 19.07 -12.94 9.84
C TYR A 131 19.16 -13.35 11.32
N GLU A 132 20.33 -13.83 11.74
CA GLU A 132 20.60 -14.20 13.14
C GLU A 132 20.51 -13.00 14.10
N ARG A 133 20.90 -11.80 13.66
CA ARG A 133 20.89 -10.58 14.50
C ARG A 133 19.52 -9.91 14.61
N MET A 134 18.66 -10.05 13.61
CA MET A 134 17.38 -9.33 13.54
C MET A 134 16.23 -10.00 14.31
N PHE A 135 16.35 -11.28 14.70
CA PHE A 135 15.24 -12.03 15.29
C PHE A 135 15.57 -12.75 16.62
N PRO A 136 15.94 -12.03 17.69
CA PRO A 136 15.79 -12.58 19.04
C PRO A 136 14.31 -12.53 19.44
N TYR A 137 13.63 -13.66 19.26
CA TYR A 137 12.23 -13.88 19.64
C TYR A 137 12.08 -13.82 21.16
N LYS A 138 11.55 -12.72 21.73
CA LYS A 138 10.82 -12.58 23.03
C LYS A 138 10.97 -11.18 23.65
N VAL A 139 10.30 -10.14 23.14
CA VAL A 139 10.09 -8.90 23.95
C VAL A 139 8.72 -8.24 23.72
N TRP A 140 8.05 -8.47 22.59
CA TRP A 140 6.90 -7.63 22.23
C TRP A 140 5.54 -8.00 22.88
N LEU A 141 5.43 -9.12 23.61
CA LEU A 141 4.14 -9.59 24.19
C LEU A 141 3.99 -9.36 25.70
N ARG A 142 4.74 -8.43 26.31
CA ARG A 142 4.67 -8.19 27.76
C ARG A 142 3.96 -6.91 28.23
N ASN A 143 3.58 -5.99 27.34
CA ASN A 143 3.02 -4.69 27.74
C ASN A 143 1.50 -4.54 27.50
N PHE A 144 0.73 -5.64 27.49
CA PHE A 144 -0.74 -5.60 27.38
C PHE A 144 -1.45 -5.99 28.70
N LYS A 145 -0.95 -5.46 29.83
CA LYS A 145 -1.55 -5.65 31.17
C LYS A 145 -1.82 -4.30 31.84
N SER A 146 -2.77 -3.54 31.32
CA SER A 146 -3.48 -2.49 32.08
C SER A 146 -4.69 -1.99 31.28
N PHE A 147 -5.67 -2.87 31.05
CA PHE A 147 -7.04 -2.44 30.76
C PHE A 147 -7.88 -3.01 31.88
N LEU A 148 -7.92 -2.31 33.01
CA LEU A 148 -8.91 -2.57 34.05
C LEU A 148 -10.14 -1.73 33.67
N PRO A 149 -11.33 -2.35 33.48
CA PRO A 149 -12.55 -1.61 33.22
C PRO A 149 -12.85 -0.76 34.44
N ARG A 150 -12.98 0.56 34.25
CA ARG A 150 -13.55 1.45 35.25
C ARG A 150 -15.06 1.19 35.32
N GLU A 151 -15.63 1.39 36.50
CA GLU A 151 -17.06 1.26 36.75
C GLU A 151 -17.90 1.97 35.71
N GLN A 152 -19.03 1.32 35.45
CA GLN A 152 -19.89 1.39 34.29
C GLN A 152 -20.56 2.77 34.19
N ASP A 153 -20.32 3.53 33.12
CA ASP A 153 -21.17 4.68 32.81
C ASP A 153 -22.54 4.13 32.35
N ASP A 154 -23.54 4.29 33.22
CA ASP A 154 -24.90 3.78 33.04
C ASP A 154 -25.50 4.22 31.69
N LYS A 155 -25.23 5.46 31.26
CA LYS A 155 -25.71 6.01 29.98
C LYS A 155 -25.11 5.25 28.80
N THR A 156 -23.80 5.06 28.81
CA THR A 156 -23.07 4.44 27.69
C THR A 156 -23.40 2.96 27.56
N VAL A 157 -23.60 2.27 28.68
CA VAL A 157 -24.04 0.87 28.69
C VAL A 157 -25.48 0.72 28.23
N GLN A 158 -26.38 1.59 28.66
CA GLN A 158 -27.76 1.58 28.17
C GLN A 158 -27.80 1.75 26.64
N ILE A 159 -27.09 2.75 26.11
CA ILE A 159 -27.00 2.98 24.66
C ILE A 159 -26.45 1.74 23.95
N LEU A 160 -25.37 1.14 24.47
CA LEU A 160 -24.79 -0.06 23.87
C LEU A 160 -25.80 -1.21 23.82
N GLN A 161 -26.54 -1.46 24.90
CA GLN A 161 -27.50 -2.55 24.99
C GLN A 161 -28.65 -2.37 23.99
N GLU A 162 -29.25 -1.17 23.96
CA GLU A 162 -30.33 -0.84 23.01
C GLU A 162 -29.87 -1.03 21.56
N LEU A 163 -28.72 -0.45 21.20
CA LEU A 163 -28.19 -0.54 19.84
C LEU A 163 -27.74 -1.96 19.49
N SER A 164 -27.18 -2.72 20.43
CA SER A 164 -26.77 -4.11 20.19
C SER A 164 -27.97 -4.99 19.85
N LEU A 165 -29.11 -4.77 20.52
CA LEU A 165 -30.37 -5.44 20.23
C LEU A 165 -30.92 -5.03 18.85
N GLU A 166 -30.99 -3.72 18.57
CA GLU A 166 -31.50 -3.21 17.30
C GLU A 166 -30.65 -3.67 16.10
N ILE A 167 -29.33 -3.61 16.24
CA ILE A 167 -28.35 -4.01 15.21
C ILE A 167 -28.23 -5.54 15.15
N GLY A 168 -28.72 -6.29 16.14
CA GLY A 168 -28.63 -7.75 16.18
C GLY A 168 -27.19 -8.26 16.29
N VAL A 169 -26.39 -7.64 17.16
CA VAL A 169 -25.01 -8.04 17.46
C VAL A 169 -24.93 -8.44 18.93
N SER A 170 -24.42 -9.65 19.18
CA SER A 170 -24.22 -10.16 20.55
C SER A 170 -22.74 -10.19 20.92
N ASN A 171 -22.45 -10.42 22.21
CA ASN A 171 -21.09 -10.61 22.73
C ASN A 171 -20.18 -9.38 22.54
N VAL A 172 -20.73 -8.18 22.74
CA VAL A 172 -19.99 -6.92 22.74
C VAL A 172 -19.78 -6.45 24.16
N ILE A 173 -18.53 -6.15 24.52
CA ILE A 173 -18.15 -5.55 25.80
C ILE A 173 -17.78 -4.10 25.55
N LEU A 174 -18.41 -3.20 26.30
CA LEU A 174 -17.98 -1.80 26.38
C LEU A 174 -16.82 -1.68 27.38
N CYS A 175 -15.79 -0.91 27.03
CA CYS A 175 -14.78 -0.49 27.99
C CYS A 175 -14.54 1.01 27.86
N VAL A 176 -14.55 1.73 28.98
CA VAL A 176 -14.11 3.12 29.02
C VAL A 176 -12.63 3.15 29.36
N TYR A 177 -11.81 3.82 28.54
CA TYR A 177 -10.38 4.02 28.82
C TYR A 177 -10.10 5.48 29.17
N PRO A 178 -9.20 5.76 30.13
CA PRO A 178 -8.84 7.13 30.49
C PRO A 178 -8.14 7.81 29.31
N SER A 179 -8.65 8.96 28.88
CA SER A 179 -8.00 9.85 27.91
C SER A 179 -8.13 11.30 28.37
N GLY A 180 -7.01 12.02 28.43
CA GLY A 180 -6.96 13.42 28.88
C GLY A 180 -7.10 14.46 27.77
N ASN A 181 -7.27 14.06 26.50
CA ASN A 181 -7.51 14.97 25.37
C ASN A 181 -8.12 14.25 24.14
N THR A 182 -8.59 15.05 23.18
CA THR A 182 -9.37 14.81 21.92
C THR A 182 -8.89 13.70 20.97
N GLY A 183 -7.75 13.06 21.25
CA GLY A 183 -7.19 12.00 20.41
C GLY A 183 -7.94 10.68 20.50
N GLY A 184 -8.94 10.49 19.64
CA GLY A 184 -9.65 9.22 19.45
C GLY A 184 -10.81 9.03 20.42
N TYR A 185 -12.04 9.08 19.88
CA TYR A 185 -13.28 8.92 20.64
C TYR A 185 -13.60 7.47 20.96
N ALA A 186 -13.38 6.58 20.00
CA ALA A 186 -13.60 5.16 20.17
C ALA A 186 -12.55 4.34 19.42
N ILE A 187 -12.33 3.12 19.91
CA ILE A 187 -11.48 2.11 19.29
C ILE A 187 -12.22 0.79 19.31
N LEU A 188 -12.45 0.21 18.13
CA LEU A 188 -12.97 -1.14 18.03
C LEU A 188 -11.85 -2.20 18.10
N LYS A 189 -12.01 -3.17 19.00
CA LYS A 189 -11.18 -4.38 19.08
C LYS A 189 -12.04 -5.65 18.89
N PRO A 190 -12.22 -6.12 17.64
CA PRO A 190 -13.09 -7.25 17.36
C PRO A 190 -12.42 -8.59 17.69
N ARG A 191 -13.20 -9.56 18.21
CA ARG A 191 -12.77 -10.95 18.50
C ARG A 191 -11.51 -11.11 19.34
N PHE A 192 -11.38 -10.36 20.42
CA PHE A 192 -10.21 -10.42 21.30
C PHE A 192 -10.03 -11.81 21.97
N ARG A 193 -11.12 -12.47 22.39
CA ARG A 193 -11.09 -13.87 22.89
C ARG A 193 -12.47 -14.54 22.75
N LYS A 194 -12.56 -15.81 22.37
CA LYS A 194 -13.82 -16.60 22.25
C LYS A 194 -14.96 -15.93 21.45
N GLY A 195 -14.63 -15.06 20.49
CA GLY A 195 -15.64 -14.34 19.69
C GLY A 195 -16.20 -13.06 20.33
N LEU A 196 -15.70 -12.64 21.49
CA LEU A 196 -16.04 -11.37 22.14
C LEU A 196 -15.46 -10.18 21.38
N SER A 197 -16.28 -9.17 21.12
CA SER A 197 -15.84 -7.89 20.53
C SER A 197 -15.82 -6.80 21.59
N PHE A 198 -14.82 -5.94 21.55
CA PHE A 198 -14.68 -4.82 22.49
C PHE A 198 -14.90 -3.50 21.75
N VAL A 199 -15.79 -2.66 22.27
CA VAL A 199 -15.91 -1.25 21.90
C VAL A 199 -15.27 -0.47 23.02
N LEU A 200 -14.13 0.16 22.75
CA LEU A 200 -13.43 1.01 23.71
C LEU A 200 -13.82 2.45 23.46
N ILE A 201 -14.32 3.17 24.46
CA ILE A 201 -14.68 4.58 24.37
C ILE A 201 -13.78 5.37 25.31
N SER A 202 -13.32 6.55 24.91
CA SER A 202 -12.53 7.39 25.80
C SER A 202 -13.39 7.96 26.92
N SER A 203 -12.82 8.18 28.11
CA SER A 203 -13.54 8.86 29.21
C SER A 203 -14.09 10.21 28.78
N PHE A 204 -13.29 10.97 28.01
CA PHE A 204 -13.71 12.22 27.39
C PHE A 204 -14.96 12.07 26.51
N ALA A 205 -15.00 11.06 25.64
CA ALA A 205 -16.17 10.80 24.79
C ALA A 205 -17.42 10.43 25.59
N SER A 206 -17.25 9.66 26.68
CA SER A 206 -18.34 9.30 27.60
C SER A 206 -18.94 10.53 28.28
N GLU A 207 -18.08 11.44 28.73
CA GLU A 207 -18.43 12.59 29.57
C GLU A 207 -18.92 13.81 28.75
N GLU A 208 -18.26 14.12 27.62
CA GLU A 208 -18.45 15.38 26.88
C GLU A 208 -19.41 15.26 25.67
N LEU A 209 -19.63 14.06 25.15
CA LEU A 209 -20.56 13.87 24.05
C LEU A 209 -22.01 13.91 24.54
N SER A 210 -22.85 14.67 23.83
CA SER A 210 -24.29 14.62 24.01
C SER A 210 -24.82 13.19 23.77
N PHE A 211 -26.01 12.90 24.28
CA PHE A 211 -26.63 11.59 24.11
C PHE A 211 -26.70 11.16 22.63
N ASP A 212 -27.10 12.06 21.74
CA ASP A 212 -27.21 11.78 20.30
C ASP A 212 -25.83 11.54 19.64
N GLU A 213 -24.81 12.32 20.00
CA GLU A 213 -23.44 12.16 19.48
C GLU A 213 -22.83 10.83 19.94
N LEU A 214 -22.99 10.50 21.23
CA LEU A 214 -22.49 9.25 21.81
C LEU A 214 -23.22 8.03 21.23
N ARG A 215 -24.54 8.14 21.06
CA ARG A 215 -25.35 7.11 20.40
C ARG A 215 -24.90 6.90 18.95
N ALA A 216 -24.62 7.97 18.21
CA ALA A 216 -24.09 7.90 16.85
C ALA A 216 -22.70 7.26 16.77
N LEU A 217 -21.81 7.61 17.69
CA LEU A 217 -20.47 7.03 17.80
C LEU A 217 -20.55 5.51 18.04
N ILE A 218 -21.34 5.07 19.03
CA ILE A 218 -21.48 3.64 19.36
C ILE A 218 -22.13 2.88 18.20
N ALA A 219 -23.15 3.46 17.58
CA ALA A 219 -23.80 2.87 16.42
C ALA A 219 -22.84 2.65 15.25
N HIS A 220 -21.95 3.61 14.99
CA HIS A 220 -20.89 3.48 13.98
C HIS A 220 -19.95 2.30 14.29
N GLU A 221 -19.45 2.20 15.51
CA GLU A 221 -18.56 1.11 15.92
C GLU A 221 -19.24 -0.27 15.88
N LEU A 222 -20.50 -0.37 16.31
CA LEU A 222 -21.28 -1.60 16.21
C LEU A 222 -21.55 -2.01 14.75
N MET A 223 -21.69 -1.03 13.85
CA MET A 223 -21.90 -1.28 12.44
C MET A 223 -20.67 -1.92 11.78
N HIS A 224 -19.46 -1.59 12.23
CA HIS A 224 -18.24 -2.30 11.83
C HIS A 224 -18.25 -3.76 12.32
N ILE A 225 -18.76 -4.02 13.53
CA ILE A 225 -18.89 -5.39 14.04
C ILE A 225 -19.89 -6.19 13.19
N ARG A 226 -21.09 -5.64 12.96
CA ARG A 226 -22.16 -6.27 12.18
C ARG A 226 -21.71 -6.60 10.75
N ASN A 227 -21.07 -5.65 10.08
CA ASN A 227 -20.61 -5.82 8.70
C ASN A 227 -19.35 -6.70 8.59
N LYS A 228 -18.77 -7.14 9.72
CA LYS A 228 -17.53 -7.93 9.77
C LYS A 228 -16.40 -7.21 9.05
N ASP A 229 -16.31 -5.90 9.27
CA ASP A 229 -15.32 -5.01 8.65
C ASP A 229 -13.87 -5.35 9.01
N TYR A 230 -13.71 -6.23 9.99
CA TYR A 230 -12.46 -6.82 10.45
C TYR A 230 -12.15 -8.21 9.89
N ARG A 231 -13.17 -8.94 9.39
CA ARG A 231 -13.03 -10.30 8.84
C ARG A 231 -12.89 -10.29 7.32
N SER A 232 -13.42 -9.25 6.68
CA SER A 232 -13.35 -9.04 5.25
C SER A 232 -11.98 -8.46 4.88
N ASN A 233 -11.24 -9.16 4.02
CA ASN A 233 -10.30 -8.59 3.05
C ASN A 233 -8.78 -8.70 3.24
N ASN A 234 -8.24 -9.69 3.95
CA ASN A 234 -6.83 -10.06 3.71
C ASN A 234 -6.67 -11.12 2.62
N SER A 235 -7.56 -12.10 2.46
CA SER A 235 -7.36 -13.24 1.52
C SER A 235 -7.77 -12.94 0.07
N LEU A 236 -9.03 -12.59 -0.22
CA LEU A 236 -9.49 -12.28 -1.58
C LEU A 236 -8.76 -11.06 -2.19
N PHE A 237 -8.28 -10.16 -1.34
CA PHE A 237 -7.65 -8.89 -1.73
C PHE A 237 -6.16 -9.04 -1.93
N SER A 238 -5.47 -9.81 -1.08
CA SER A 238 -4.10 -10.22 -1.40
C SER A 238 -4.05 -11.07 -2.66
N LEU A 239 -5.02 -11.97 -2.88
CA LEU A 239 -5.13 -12.74 -4.12
C LEU A 239 -5.42 -11.81 -5.31
N GLY A 240 -6.41 -10.92 -5.21
CA GLY A 240 -6.72 -9.95 -6.27
C GLY A 240 -5.56 -9.01 -6.61
N THR A 241 -4.79 -8.55 -5.62
CA THR A 241 -3.55 -7.81 -5.85
C THR A 241 -2.49 -8.68 -6.52
N ILE A 242 -2.26 -9.89 -6.03
CA ILE A 242 -1.25 -10.80 -6.61
C ILE A 242 -1.62 -11.11 -8.05
N TYR A 243 -2.88 -11.46 -8.33
CA TYR A 243 -3.36 -11.73 -9.68
C TYR A 243 -3.36 -10.49 -10.56
N GLY A 244 -3.73 -9.31 -10.05
CA GLY A 244 -3.68 -8.07 -10.80
C GLY A 244 -2.24 -7.60 -11.10
N PHE A 245 -1.32 -7.82 -10.17
CA PHE A 245 0.11 -7.59 -10.39
C PHE A 245 0.67 -8.58 -11.41
N LEU A 246 0.40 -9.88 -11.26
CA LEU A 246 0.83 -10.91 -12.21
C LEU A 246 0.23 -10.67 -13.60
N PHE A 247 -1.06 -10.41 -13.68
CA PHE A 247 -1.75 -10.14 -14.95
C PHE A 247 -1.26 -8.84 -15.56
N GLY A 248 -1.14 -7.76 -14.79
CA GLY A 248 -0.63 -6.47 -15.26
C GLY A 248 0.82 -6.54 -15.75
N THR A 249 1.68 -7.28 -15.04
CA THR A 249 3.09 -7.48 -15.45
C THR A 249 3.22 -8.40 -16.66
N MET A 250 2.39 -9.45 -16.76
CA MET A 250 2.34 -10.32 -17.94
C MET A 250 1.80 -9.58 -19.18
N LEU A 251 0.69 -8.85 -19.03
CA LEU A 251 0.11 -8.02 -20.07
C LEU A 251 1.14 -6.99 -20.55
N TYR A 252 1.86 -6.35 -19.63
CA TYR A 252 2.93 -5.41 -19.96
C TYR A 252 4.06 -6.04 -20.76
N ALA A 253 4.57 -7.20 -20.33
CA ALA A 253 5.60 -7.92 -21.05
C ALA A 253 5.14 -8.30 -22.48
N SER A 254 3.89 -8.74 -22.63
CA SER A 254 3.29 -9.04 -23.92
C SER A 254 3.09 -7.81 -24.81
N LEU A 255 2.71 -6.67 -24.23
CA LEU A 255 2.57 -5.41 -24.96
C LEU A 255 3.94 -4.89 -25.45
N ILE A 256 4.98 -4.95 -24.62
CA ILE A 256 6.35 -4.60 -25.06
C ILE A 256 6.77 -5.46 -26.24
N ASP A 257 6.57 -6.78 -26.16
CA ASP A 257 6.98 -7.68 -27.24
C ASP A 257 6.18 -7.44 -28.53
N LEU A 258 4.89 -7.12 -28.42
CA LEU A 258 4.05 -6.76 -29.57
C LEU A 258 4.50 -5.44 -30.21
N PHE A 259 4.72 -4.38 -29.42
CA PHE A 259 5.13 -3.07 -29.93
C PHE A 259 6.56 -3.07 -30.47
N ARG A 260 7.47 -3.87 -29.89
CA ARG A 260 8.83 -4.08 -30.41
C ARG A 260 8.81 -4.66 -31.83
N LYS A 261 7.86 -5.55 -32.13
CA LYS A 261 7.69 -6.13 -33.47
C LYS A 261 7.11 -5.15 -34.49
N LEU A 262 6.29 -4.19 -34.04
CA LEU A 262 5.54 -3.31 -34.94
C LEU A 262 6.27 -2.00 -35.28
N PHE A 263 7.06 -1.42 -34.36
CA PHE A 263 7.65 -0.09 -34.58
C PHE A 263 9.09 0.05 -34.03
N PRO A 264 10.13 -0.33 -34.80
CA PRO A 264 11.52 -0.30 -34.34
C PRO A 264 12.08 1.12 -34.07
N LEU A 265 11.56 2.15 -34.76
CA LEU A 265 12.00 3.55 -34.62
C LEU A 265 11.33 4.32 -33.46
N PHE A 266 10.11 3.93 -33.07
CA PHE A 266 9.40 4.50 -31.92
C PHE A 266 9.74 3.80 -30.60
N ALA A 267 10.60 2.78 -30.67
CA ALA A 267 10.97 1.93 -29.56
C ALA A 267 11.47 2.74 -28.36
N LEU A 268 12.27 3.80 -28.54
CA LEU A 268 12.85 4.56 -27.42
C LEU A 268 11.81 5.35 -26.61
N VAL A 269 10.83 5.98 -27.27
CA VAL A 269 9.75 6.73 -26.59
C VAL A 269 8.81 5.76 -25.88
N LEU A 270 8.49 4.63 -26.51
CA LEU A 270 7.72 3.54 -25.90
C LEU A 270 8.48 2.85 -24.76
N LEU A 271 9.81 2.71 -24.87
CA LEU A 271 10.67 2.11 -23.84
C LEU A 271 10.71 2.95 -22.56
N ILE A 272 10.46 4.26 -22.63
CA ILE A 272 10.49 5.16 -21.48
C ILE A 272 9.07 5.46 -20.99
N ALA A 273 8.15 5.80 -21.90
CA ALA A 273 6.79 6.20 -21.56
C ALA A 273 5.95 5.03 -21.04
N LEU A 274 6.08 3.84 -21.64
CA LEU A 274 5.30 2.66 -21.24
C LEU A 274 5.66 2.15 -19.83
N PRO A 275 6.94 2.07 -19.41
CA PRO A 275 7.27 1.76 -18.02
C PRO A 275 6.86 2.85 -17.05
N LEU A 276 6.97 4.14 -17.40
CA LEU A 276 6.45 5.22 -16.54
C LEU A 276 4.94 5.09 -16.32
N LEU A 277 4.19 4.77 -17.39
CA LEU A 277 2.75 4.59 -17.34
C LEU A 277 2.36 3.30 -16.61
N LEU A 278 3.14 2.23 -16.75
CA LEU A 278 2.98 1.01 -15.95
C LEU A 278 3.31 1.25 -14.49
N ILE A 279 4.39 1.96 -14.17
CA ILE A 279 4.78 2.31 -12.80
C ILE A 279 3.68 3.16 -12.18
N ALA A 280 3.16 4.16 -12.89
CA ALA A 280 2.01 4.95 -12.44
C ALA A 280 0.77 4.07 -12.23
N PHE A 281 0.46 3.18 -13.16
CA PHE A 281 -0.65 2.23 -13.04
C PHE A 281 -0.47 1.30 -11.84
N ILE A 282 0.71 0.72 -11.65
CA ILE A 282 1.06 -0.16 -10.53
C ILE A 282 0.97 0.62 -9.21
N ILE A 283 1.47 1.86 -9.14
CA ILE A 283 1.39 2.71 -7.94
C ILE A 283 -0.08 3.01 -7.61
N ILE A 284 -0.89 3.40 -8.60
CA ILE A 284 -2.33 3.66 -8.42
C ILE A 284 -3.05 2.37 -8.00
N PHE A 285 -2.71 1.24 -8.61
CA PHE A 285 -3.31 -0.07 -8.33
C PHE A 285 -2.93 -0.59 -6.93
N LEU A 286 -1.66 -0.48 -6.54
CA LEU A 286 -1.16 -0.81 -5.21
C LEU A 286 -1.74 0.13 -4.15
N TYR A 287 -1.89 1.41 -4.46
CA TYR A 287 -2.57 2.37 -3.58
C TYR A 287 -4.03 1.94 -3.33
N PHE A 288 -4.76 1.57 -4.38
CA PHE A 288 -6.16 1.16 -4.29
C PHE A 288 -6.39 -0.20 -3.61
N LEU A 289 -5.48 -1.16 -3.80
CA LEU A 289 -5.68 -2.53 -3.33
C LEU A 289 -4.89 -2.91 -2.08
N CYS A 290 -3.72 -2.32 -1.84
CA CYS A 290 -2.78 -2.80 -0.81
C CYS A 290 -2.61 -1.92 0.40
N SER A 291 -3.08 -0.67 0.39
CA SER A 291 -2.84 0.18 1.54
C SER A 291 -3.64 -0.29 2.76
N LYS A 292 -2.91 -0.48 3.87
CA LYS A 292 -3.43 -0.72 5.23
C LYS A 292 -4.47 0.33 5.67
N HIS A 293 -4.58 1.46 4.97
CA HIS A 293 -5.54 2.52 5.25
C HIS A 293 -6.08 3.16 3.95
N GLY A 294 -6.20 2.38 2.88
CA GLY A 294 -6.60 2.88 1.55
C GLY A 294 -8.12 2.96 1.33
N TYR A 295 -8.51 2.96 0.05
CA TYR A 295 -9.90 3.05 -0.43
C TYR A 295 -10.89 2.15 0.34
N TRP A 296 -10.52 0.90 0.65
CA TRP A 296 -11.43 -0.03 1.34
C TRP A 296 -11.63 0.28 2.83
N PHE A 297 -10.69 0.94 3.50
CA PHE A 297 -10.92 1.50 4.83
C PHE A 297 -11.91 2.66 4.72
N GLN A 298 -11.67 3.59 3.79
CA GLN A 298 -12.59 4.71 3.56
C GLN A 298 -14.02 4.25 3.21
N ILE A 299 -14.17 3.18 2.42
CA ILE A 299 -15.47 2.56 2.15
C ILE A 299 -16.13 2.01 3.41
N ARG A 300 -15.37 1.39 4.31
CA ARG A 300 -15.91 0.86 5.58
C ARG A 300 -16.42 1.98 6.46
N GLU A 301 -15.65 3.06 6.59
CA GLU A 301 -16.06 4.27 7.33
C GLU A 301 -17.37 4.85 6.76
N LEU A 302 -17.40 5.11 5.45
CA LEU A 302 -18.58 5.68 4.79
C LEU A 302 -19.81 4.77 4.89
N ARG A 303 -19.59 3.45 4.85
CA ARG A 303 -20.65 2.47 5.00
C ARG A 303 -21.15 2.40 6.44
N ALA A 304 -20.26 2.45 7.42
CA ALA A 304 -20.60 2.48 8.84
C ALA A 304 -21.41 3.74 9.17
N ASP A 305 -20.95 4.91 8.71
CA ASP A 305 -21.67 6.19 8.84
C ASP A 305 -23.09 6.13 8.31
N ARG A 306 -23.28 5.67 7.06
CA ARG A 306 -24.61 5.67 6.46
C ARG A 306 -25.52 4.60 7.06
N LYS A 307 -24.98 3.42 7.35
CA LYS A 307 -25.79 2.35 7.92
C LYS A 307 -26.16 2.63 9.36
N SER A 308 -25.31 3.31 10.14
CA SER A 308 -25.69 3.75 11.49
C SER A 308 -26.85 4.74 11.39
N CYS A 309 -26.82 5.70 10.46
CA CYS A 309 -27.92 6.67 10.26
C CYS A 309 -29.30 6.06 9.93
N LYS A 310 -29.38 4.77 9.57
CA LYS A 310 -30.66 4.06 9.35
C LYS A 310 -31.33 3.59 10.66
N LEU A 311 -30.58 3.56 11.75
CA LEU A 311 -31.07 3.10 13.04
C LEU A 311 -32.06 4.11 13.66
N SER A 312 -32.82 3.62 14.62
CA SER A 312 -33.88 4.35 15.30
C SER A 312 -33.38 5.61 16.04
N GLY A 313 -34.29 6.58 16.20
CA GLY A 313 -34.03 7.86 16.84
C GLY A 313 -33.37 8.89 15.92
N ASN A 314 -32.79 9.93 16.52
CA ASN A 314 -32.15 11.06 15.82
C ASN A 314 -30.72 10.73 15.39
N MET A 315 -30.49 9.54 14.84
CA MET A 315 -29.16 9.00 14.60
C MET A 315 -28.39 9.79 13.54
N ARG A 316 -29.11 10.28 12.53
CA ARG A 316 -28.54 11.09 11.46
C ARG A 316 -28.06 12.44 11.99
N GLU A 317 -28.89 13.11 12.78
CA GLU A 317 -28.58 14.39 13.43
C GLU A 317 -27.43 14.22 14.43
N GLY A 318 -27.44 13.14 15.22
CA GLY A 318 -26.35 12.79 16.13
C GLY A 318 -25.01 12.57 15.41
N MET A 319 -25.02 11.89 14.27
CA MET A 319 -23.82 11.68 13.46
C MET A 319 -23.30 12.98 12.83
N LEU A 320 -24.20 13.86 12.37
CA LEU A 320 -23.81 15.17 11.84
C LEU A 320 -23.16 16.04 12.93
N LYS A 321 -23.78 16.14 14.12
CA LYS A 321 -23.22 16.86 15.27
C LYS A 321 -21.83 16.33 15.65
N LEU A 322 -21.70 15.00 15.72
CA LEU A 322 -20.42 14.35 16.03
C LEU A 322 -19.34 14.71 15.01
N LEU A 323 -19.64 14.63 13.71
CA LEU A 323 -18.68 14.97 12.66
C LEU A 323 -18.34 16.47 12.63
N GLU A 324 -19.31 17.35 12.89
CA GLU A 324 -19.06 18.79 12.99
C GLU A 324 -18.15 19.13 14.18
N ARG A 325 -18.35 18.49 15.33
CA ARG A 325 -17.44 18.60 16.48
C ARG A 325 -16.02 18.13 16.11
N LEU A 326 -15.91 16.92 15.53
CA LEU A 326 -14.62 16.37 15.08
C LEU A 326 -13.90 17.29 14.10
N LYS A 327 -14.64 17.97 13.22
CA LYS A 327 -14.08 18.94 12.27
C LYS A 327 -13.45 20.14 12.98
N VAL A 328 -14.11 20.67 14.01
CA VAL A 328 -13.60 21.81 14.79
C VAL A 328 -12.34 21.40 15.55
N GLU A 329 -12.34 20.22 16.15
CA GLU A 329 -11.18 19.67 16.87
C GLU A 329 -10.01 19.39 15.94
N GLU A 330 -10.25 18.77 14.78
CA GLU A 330 -9.22 18.53 13.76
C GLU A 330 -8.63 19.86 13.24
N ALA A 331 -9.45 20.90 13.08
CA ALA A 331 -8.96 22.22 12.67
C ALA A 331 -8.07 22.87 13.75
N ALA A 332 -8.42 22.71 15.03
CA ALA A 332 -7.64 23.21 16.15
C ALA A 332 -6.29 22.45 16.31
N GLU A 333 -6.28 21.14 16.09
CA GLU A 333 -5.04 20.34 16.08
C GLU A 333 -4.15 20.72 14.89
N ASN A 334 -4.74 20.95 13.72
CA ASN A 334 -4.03 21.29 12.50
C ASN A 334 -3.49 22.73 12.47
N SER A 335 -3.97 23.66 13.30
CA SER A 335 -3.46 25.05 13.30
C SER A 335 -1.99 25.13 13.72
N ASN A 336 -1.53 24.18 14.54
CA ASN A 336 -0.17 24.15 15.08
C ASN A 336 0.82 23.35 14.22
N THR A 337 0.37 22.77 13.10
CA THR A 337 1.21 21.92 12.24
C THR A 337 1.88 22.71 11.12
N LEU A 338 3.17 22.45 10.88
CA LEU A 338 3.95 23.12 9.83
C LEU A 338 3.44 22.75 8.42
N TRP A 339 3.56 23.66 7.46
CA TRP A 339 3.00 23.48 6.10
C TRP A 339 3.54 22.25 5.35
N PHE A 340 4.83 21.90 5.53
CA PHE A 340 5.42 20.73 4.89
C PHE A 340 4.98 19.42 5.57
N GLN A 341 4.70 19.45 6.87
CA GLN A 341 4.12 18.31 7.60
C GLN A 341 2.68 18.08 7.13
N LYS A 342 1.92 19.14 6.86
CA LYS A 342 0.58 19.04 6.24
C LYS A 342 0.65 18.43 4.84
N TYR A 343 1.59 18.89 4.01
CA TYR A 343 1.80 18.34 2.67
C TYR A 343 2.22 16.86 2.71
N TYR A 344 3.17 16.51 3.58
CA TYR A 344 3.58 15.13 3.79
C TYR A 344 2.42 14.28 4.32
N SER A 345 1.64 14.79 5.28
CA SER A 345 0.47 14.11 5.83
C SER A 345 -0.56 13.78 4.73
N ARG A 346 -0.90 14.75 3.89
CA ARG A 346 -1.89 14.62 2.80
C ARG A 346 -1.60 13.49 1.81
N TYR A 347 -0.33 13.22 1.50
CA TYR A 347 0.05 12.24 0.47
C TYR A 347 0.73 10.99 1.02
N ASN A 348 1.44 11.10 2.14
CA ASN A 348 2.23 10.01 2.73
C ASN A 348 1.68 9.50 4.07
N SER A 349 0.88 10.29 4.80
CA SER A 349 0.17 9.72 5.94
C SER A 349 -1.05 8.97 5.42
N TRP A 350 -1.09 7.69 5.75
CA TRP A 350 -2.14 6.80 5.30
C TRP A 350 -3.44 7.12 6.05
N HIS A 351 -4.29 7.95 5.46
CA HIS A 351 -5.57 8.35 6.07
C HIS A 351 -6.61 7.22 5.98
N SER A 352 -6.90 6.57 7.11
CA SER A 352 -7.93 5.52 7.21
C SER A 352 -9.34 6.04 6.95
N HIS A 353 -9.56 7.34 7.16
CA HIS A 353 -10.85 7.99 7.07
C HIS A 353 -10.86 8.95 5.87
N PRO A 354 -11.96 9.00 5.09
CA PRO A 354 -12.18 10.10 4.16
C PRO A 354 -12.32 11.42 4.95
N SER A 355 -12.12 12.55 4.27
CA SER A 355 -12.25 13.87 4.91
C SER A 355 -13.61 14.04 5.59
N ILE A 356 -13.61 14.73 6.73
CA ILE A 356 -14.82 14.93 7.52
C ILE A 356 -15.89 15.67 6.70
N GLU A 357 -15.50 16.65 5.89
CA GLU A 357 -16.43 17.34 4.98
C GLU A 357 -17.10 16.39 3.99
N TYR A 358 -16.34 15.41 3.48
CA TYR A 358 -16.91 14.44 2.56
C TYR A 358 -17.90 13.53 3.27
N ARG A 359 -17.59 13.08 4.50
CA ARG A 359 -18.49 12.28 5.34
C ARG A 359 -19.78 13.04 5.67
N ILE A 360 -19.67 14.29 6.13
CA ILE A 360 -20.80 15.20 6.39
C ILE A 360 -21.67 15.32 5.14
N LYS A 361 -21.08 15.65 3.99
CA LYS A 361 -21.82 15.76 2.74
C LYS A 361 -22.57 14.48 2.38
N LYS A 362 -21.96 13.31 2.61
CA LYS A 362 -22.62 12.02 2.35
C LYS A 362 -23.78 11.71 3.29
N ILE A 363 -23.80 12.27 4.49
CA ILE A 363 -24.91 12.13 5.43
C ILE A 363 -25.99 13.20 5.17
N GLN A 364 -25.62 14.40 4.73
CA GLN A 364 -26.56 15.43 4.28
C GLN A 364 -27.30 15.00 3.00
N ASP A 365 -26.60 14.40 2.04
CA ASP A 365 -27.20 13.83 0.82
C ASP A 365 -27.67 12.37 1.04
N TYR A 366 -28.30 12.08 2.18
CA TYR A 366 -28.54 10.71 2.65
C TYR A 366 -29.24 9.85 1.58
N LYS A 367 -28.59 8.73 1.24
CA LYS A 367 -29.12 7.64 0.42
C LYS A 367 -28.63 6.33 1.00
N GLU A 368 -29.48 5.30 0.94
CA GLU A 368 -29.08 3.96 1.37
C GLU A 368 -27.83 3.50 0.62
N TRP A 369 -26.95 2.81 1.35
CA TRP A 369 -25.68 2.35 0.79
C TRP A 369 -25.91 1.31 -0.31
N SER A 370 -25.34 1.57 -1.49
CA SER A 370 -25.50 0.71 -2.68
C SER A 370 -24.16 0.30 -3.27
N TYR A 371 -24.15 -0.70 -4.15
CA TYR A 371 -22.94 -1.08 -4.90
C TYR A 371 -22.39 0.08 -5.76
N LYS A 372 -23.26 1.02 -6.18
CA LYS A 372 -22.85 2.22 -6.94
C LYS A 372 -21.95 3.14 -6.12
N ASP A 373 -22.04 3.11 -4.80
CA ASP A 373 -21.23 3.96 -3.91
C ASP A 373 -19.76 3.57 -3.91
N TYR A 374 -19.46 2.29 -4.14
CA TYR A 374 -18.09 1.81 -4.32
C TYR A 374 -17.46 2.52 -5.54
N PHE A 375 -18.09 2.43 -6.71
CA PHE A 375 -17.59 3.08 -7.92
C PHE A 375 -17.53 4.61 -7.79
N LYS A 376 -18.56 5.23 -7.21
CA LYS A 376 -18.57 6.68 -7.00
C LYS A 376 -17.40 7.14 -6.13
N HIS A 377 -17.12 6.44 -5.04
CA HIS A 377 -16.00 6.77 -4.17
C HIS A 377 -14.66 6.50 -4.86
N PHE A 378 -14.57 5.43 -5.67
CA PHE A 378 -13.35 5.14 -6.46
C PHE A 378 -12.99 6.30 -7.38
N PHE A 379 -13.94 6.78 -8.18
CA PHE A 379 -13.71 7.94 -9.04
C PHE A 379 -13.47 9.23 -8.25
N GLN A 380 -14.09 9.37 -7.08
CA GLN A 380 -13.84 10.51 -6.21
C GLN A 380 -12.40 10.53 -5.67
N THR A 381 -11.86 9.38 -5.25
CA THR A 381 -10.48 9.25 -4.79
C THR A 381 -9.49 9.59 -5.92
N ILE A 382 -9.75 9.13 -7.15
CA ILE A 382 -8.95 9.52 -8.33
C ILE A 382 -9.02 11.04 -8.55
N LYS A 383 -10.22 11.61 -8.50
CA LYS A 383 -10.42 13.05 -8.65
C LYS A 383 -9.64 13.85 -7.60
N TRP A 384 -9.62 13.41 -6.34
CA TRP A 384 -8.84 14.05 -5.29
C TRP A 384 -7.33 13.98 -5.56
N ALA A 385 -6.83 12.83 -5.99
CA ALA A 385 -5.43 12.66 -6.34
C ALA A 385 -5.02 13.63 -7.46
N ILE A 386 -5.86 13.77 -8.50
CA ILE A 386 -5.59 14.66 -9.65
C ILE A 386 -5.61 16.15 -9.25
N ILE A 387 -6.55 16.56 -8.39
CA ILE A 387 -6.72 17.97 -7.98
C ILE A 387 -5.78 18.33 -6.82
N GLY A 388 -4.97 17.39 -6.34
CA GLY A 388 -4.00 17.62 -5.28
C GLY A 388 -4.61 17.72 -3.87
N LYS A 389 -5.76 17.07 -3.64
CA LYS A 389 -6.40 16.92 -2.31
C LYS A 389 -6.03 15.60 -1.62
N GLY A 390 -4.87 15.06 -1.96
CA GLY A 390 -4.43 13.75 -1.51
C GLY A 390 -5.43 12.65 -1.88
N TRP A 391 -5.52 11.64 -1.04
CA TRP A 391 -6.34 10.46 -1.31
C TRP A 391 -7.60 10.34 -0.45
N SER A 392 -7.69 11.14 0.61
CA SER A 392 -8.84 11.25 1.52
C SER A 392 -9.68 12.49 1.25
N GLY A 393 -9.19 13.43 0.42
CA GLY A 393 -9.85 14.70 0.13
C GLY A 393 -9.53 15.84 1.12
N SER A 394 -8.50 15.66 1.97
CA SER A 394 -7.98 16.62 2.96
C SER A 394 -6.94 17.61 2.40
#